data_AF-A0A967LLG8-F1
#
_entry.id   AF-A0A967LLG8-F1
#
_cell.length_a   1.000
_cell.length_b   1.000
_cell.length_c   1.000
_cell.angle_alpha   90.00
_cell.angle_beta   90.00
_cell.angle_gamma   90.00
#
_symmetry.space_group_name_H-M   'P 1'
#
loop_
_entity.id
_entity.type
_entity.pdbx_description
1 polymer ?
#
loop_
_entity_poly.entity_id
_entity_poly.type
_entity_poly.pdbx_seq_one_letter_code
_entity_poly.pdbx_strand_id
1 'polypeptide(L)' 'LGAYDAIVVGTRAYAVRPDLAASNRRLLEYARSGGHLIVLYQTQEYTPETQAPYPASLPGDAQEVSEEDAPVTVLAPAH' A
#
# COMPACT_ATOMS: atom_id res chain seq x y z
N LEU A 1 18.95 -4.59 7.54
CA LEU A 1 18.24 -3.49 6.88
C LEU A 1 18.99 -2.17 6.98
N GLY A 2 19.81 -1.93 8.02
CA GLY A 2 20.61 -0.71 8.17
C GLY A 2 21.73 -0.47 7.14
N ALA A 3 21.81 -1.26 6.06
CA ALA A 3 22.68 -0.98 4.92
C ALA A 3 21.96 -0.11 3.85
N TYR A 4 20.67 0.16 4.02
CA TYR A 4 19.87 0.94 3.08
C TYR A 4 19.51 2.30 3.69
N ASP A 5 19.65 3.36 2.90
CA ASP A 5 19.23 4.71 3.27
C ASP A 5 17.70 4.83 3.33
N ALA A 6 17.00 4.12 2.45
CA ALA A 6 15.55 4.05 2.42
C ALA A 6 15.05 2.67 1.95
N ILE A 7 13.86 2.30 2.41
CA ILE A 7 13.12 1.12 1.94
C ILE A 7 11.75 1.59 1.46
N VAL A 8 11.41 1.25 0.22
CA VAL A 8 10.10 1.54 -0.36
C VAL A 8 9.34 0.24 -0.57
N VAL A 9 8.21 0.10 0.11
CA VAL A 9 7.23 -0.96 -0.11
C VAL A 9 6.29 -0.49 -1.21
N GLY A 10 6.43 -1.10 -2.40
CA GLY A 10 5.67 -0.73 -3.60
C GLY A 10 4.19 -1.08 -3.55
N THR A 11 3.46 -0.60 -4.56
CA THR A 11 2.02 -0.76 -4.74
C THR A 11 1.54 -2.18 -4.50
N ARG A 12 0.57 -2.34 -3.59
CA ARG A 12 -0.08 -3.61 -3.21
C ARG A 12 0.89 -4.76 -2.85
N ALA A 13 2.13 -4.46 -2.47
CA ALA A 13 3.08 -5.50 -2.09
C ALA A 13 2.57 -6.39 -0.95
N TYR A 14 1.80 -5.87 0.01
CA TYR A 14 1.21 -6.69 1.08
C TYR A 14 0.19 -7.71 0.57
N ALA A 15 -0.43 -7.48 -0.59
CA ALA A 15 -1.38 -8.41 -1.19
C ALA A 15 -0.69 -9.63 -1.83
N VAL A 16 0.54 -9.47 -2.31
CA VAL A 16 1.24 -10.49 -3.13
C VAL A 16 2.52 -11.04 -2.50
N ARG A 17 3.00 -10.44 -1.39
CA ARG A 17 4.21 -10.85 -0.67
C ARG A 17 3.88 -11.26 0.77
N PRO A 18 3.52 -12.53 1.02
CA PRO A 18 3.26 -12.99 2.39
C PRO A 18 4.51 -12.93 3.28
N ASP A 19 5.70 -13.06 2.69
CA ASP A 19 6.99 -12.93 3.38
C ASP A 19 7.27 -11.49 3.86
N LEU A 20 6.76 -10.48 3.15
CA LEU A 20 6.77 -9.08 3.57
C LEU A 20 5.93 -8.91 4.85
N ALA A 21 4.68 -9.38 4.82
CA ALA A 21 3.77 -9.29 5.96
C ALA A 21 4.36 -10.01 7.19
N ALA A 22 4.90 -11.22 7.01
CA ALA A 22 5.57 -11.98 8.07
C ALA A 22 6.82 -11.27 8.63
N SER A 23 7.52 -10.49 7.81
CA SER A 23 8.74 -9.78 8.19
C SER A 23 8.51 -8.34 8.65
N ASN A 24 7.27 -7.85 8.68
CA ASN A 24 6.98 -6.42 8.85
C ASN A 24 7.60 -5.81 10.12
N ARG A 25 7.68 -6.58 11.21
CA ARG A 25 8.35 -6.15 12.45
C ARG A 25 9.76 -5.59 12.21
N ARG A 26 10.51 -6.17 11.27
CA ARG A 26 11.87 -5.72 10.94
C ARG A 26 11.88 -4.38 10.21
N LEU A 27 10.84 -4.09 9.41
CA LEU A 27 10.67 -2.80 8.74
C LEU A 27 10.33 -1.71 9.75
N LEU A 28 9.44 -2.01 10.70
CA LEU A 28 9.11 -1.10 11.80
C LEU A 28 10.32 -0.82 12.68
N GLU A 29 11.14 -1.83 12.98
CA GLU A 29 12.39 -1.63 13.71
C GLU A 29 13.37 -0.73 12.95
N TYR A 30 13.51 -0.96 11.64
CA TYR A 30 14.34 -0.11 10.78
C TYR A 30 13.87 1.36 10.80
N ALA A 31 12.55 1.61 10.76
CA ALA A 31 12.00 2.96 10.86
C ALA A 31 12.25 3.58 12.25
N ARG A 32 12.06 2.81 13.33
CA ARG A 32 12.34 3.24 14.70
C ARG A 32 13.82 3.55 14.93
N SER A 33 14.72 2.85 14.25
CA SER A 33 16.16 3.09 14.32
C SER A 33 16.63 4.30 13.49
N GLY A 34 15.70 5.11 12.96
CA GLY A 34 16.00 6.32 12.17
C GLY A 34 16.06 6.10 10.66
N GLY A 35 15.74 4.90 10.17
CA GLY A 35 15.67 4.59 8.75
C GLY A 35 14.41 5.14 8.07
N HIS A 36 14.47 5.37 6.75
CA HIS A 36 13.34 5.89 5.98
C HIS A 36 12.51 4.77 5.36
N LEU A 37 11.31 4.52 5.89
CA LEU A 37 10.36 3.54 5.37
C LEU A 37 9.17 4.23 4.70
N ILE A 38 8.92 3.91 3.43
CA ILE A 38 7.77 4.41 2.66
C ILE A 38 6.89 3.23 2.27
N VAL A 39 5.58 3.29 2.56
CA VAL A 39 4.59 2.27 2.17
C VAL A 39 3.59 2.91 1.22
N LEU A 40 3.55 2.43 -0.03
CA LEU A 40 2.79 3.08 -1.11
C LEU A 40 1.58 2.24 -1.54
N TYR A 41 0.44 2.90 -1.72
CA TYR A 41 -0.75 2.39 -2.44
C TYR A 41 -1.12 0.94 -2.08
N GLN A 42 -1.51 0.72 -0.83
CA GLN A 42 -2.00 -0.59 -0.36
C GLN A 42 -3.52 -0.66 -0.35
N THR A 43 -4.03 -1.88 -0.42
CA THR A 43 -5.46 -2.24 -0.36
C THR A 43 -5.75 -3.03 0.93
N GLN A 44 -6.92 -3.66 1.06
CA GLN A 44 -7.41 -4.23 2.34
C GLN A 44 -6.51 -5.31 2.97
N GLU A 45 -5.52 -5.85 2.25
CA GLU A 45 -4.53 -6.80 2.75
C GLU A 45 -3.47 -6.15 3.65
N TYR A 46 -3.31 -4.83 3.55
CA TYR A 46 -2.51 -4.05 4.49
C TYR A 46 -3.35 -3.67 5.71
N THR A 47 -2.86 -3.98 6.89
CA THR A 47 -3.51 -3.74 8.19
C THR A 47 -2.70 -2.69 8.96
N PRO A 48 -2.93 -1.39 8.74
CA PRO A 48 -2.09 -0.32 9.29
C PRO A 48 -2.00 -0.33 10.82
N GLU A 49 -3.03 -0.83 11.51
CA GLU A 49 -3.10 -0.93 12.97
C GLU A 49 -1.92 -1.75 13.54
N THR A 50 -1.41 -2.71 12.77
CA THR A 50 -0.26 -3.54 13.15
C THR A 50 0.94 -3.35 12.25
N GLN A 51 0.73 -2.84 11.03
CA GLN A 51 1.76 -2.78 9.99
C GLN A 51 2.35 -1.39 9.76
N ALA A 52 1.70 -0.32 10.22
CA ALA A 52 2.22 1.04 10.14
C ALA A 52 3.11 1.39 11.35
N PRO A 53 4.06 2.33 11.21
CA PRO A 53 4.91 2.79 12.32
C PRO A 53 4.15 3.65 13.34
N TYR A 54 3.03 4.25 12.95
CA TYR A 54 2.18 5.10 13.77
C TYR A 54 0.72 4.64 13.64
N PRO A 55 -0.15 4.97 14.62
CA PRO A 55 -1.57 4.66 14.54
C PRO A 55 -2.18 5.16 13.22
N ALA A 56 -2.76 4.25 12.46
CA ALA A 56 -3.41 4.50 11.20
C ALA A 56 -4.53 3.48 11.01
N SER A 57 -5.48 3.80 10.14
CA SER A 57 -6.54 2.90 9.71
C SER A 57 -6.66 2.94 8.19
N LEU A 58 -7.06 1.82 7.60
CA LEU A 58 -7.43 1.73 6.20
C LEU A 58 -8.88 1.26 6.14
N PRO A 59 -9.82 2.12 5.70
CA PRO A 59 -11.21 1.73 5.59
C PRO A 59 -11.39 0.61 4.56
N GLY A 60 -12.34 -0.30 4.82
CA GLY A 60 -12.58 -1.47 3.97
C GLY A 60 -13.28 -1.13 2.65
N ASP A 61 -13.87 0.05 2.55
CA ASP A 61 -14.43 0.66 1.35
C ASP A 61 -13.34 1.45 0.61
N ALA A 62 -12.82 0.84 -0.46
CA ALA A 62 -11.89 1.52 -1.36
C ALA A 62 -12.59 2.74 -1.96
N GLN A 63 -12.03 3.92 -1.74
CA GLN A 63 -12.49 5.14 -2.38
C GLN A 63 -11.88 5.23 -3.78
N GLU A 64 -12.74 5.35 -4.79
CA GLU A 64 -12.35 5.59 -6.16
C GLU A 64 -12.84 6.98 -6.58
N VAL A 65 -12.05 7.66 -7.40
CA VAL A 65 -12.44 8.93 -8.02
C VAL A 65 -12.63 8.65 -9.51
N SER A 66 -13.85 8.89 -9.99
CA SER A 66 -14.18 8.85 -11.41
C SER A 66 -14.27 10.28 -11.95
N GLU A 67 -13.75 10.51 -13.15
CA GLU A 67 -13.99 11.74 -13.89
C GLU A 67 -15.35 11.62 -14.59
N GLU A 68 -16.36 12.32 -14.06
CA GLU A 68 -17.75 12.21 -14.55
C GLU A 68 -17.91 12.63 -16.02
N ASP A 69 -17.06 13.54 -16.50
CA ASP A 69 -17.07 14.08 -17.87
C ASP A 69 -16.15 13.30 -18.83
N ALA A 70 -15.56 12.18 -18.41
CA ALA A 70 -14.64 11.42 -19.25
C ALA A 70 -15.32 10.95 -20.56
N PRO A 71 -14.72 11.18 -21.74
CA PRO A 71 -15.34 10.84 -23.02
C PRO A 71 -15.49 9.33 -23.17
N VAL A 72 -16.73 8.89 -23.37
CA VAL A 72 -17.06 7.47 -23.61
C VAL A 72 -17.11 7.19 -25.11
N THR A 73 -16.39 6.16 -25.57
CA THR A 73 -16.56 5.60 -26.92
C THR A 73 -17.18 4.21 -26.82
N VAL A 74 -18.41 4.07 -27.32
CA VAL A 74 -19.08 2.76 -27.40
C VAL A 74 -18.52 2.00 -28.60
N LEU A 75 -17.69 1.00 -28.34
CA LEU A 75 -17.00 0.23 -29.40
C LEU A 75 -17.93 -0.73 -30.15
N ALA A 76 -19.03 -1.16 -29.53
CA ALA A 76 -20.01 -2.08 -30.11
C ALA A 76 -21.43 -1.71 -29.68
N PRO A 77 -22.09 -0.75 -30.35
CA PRO A 77 -23.41 -0.23 -29.93
C PRO A 77 -24.59 -1.18 -30.20
N ALA A 78 -24.39 -2.28 -30.91
CA ALA A 78 -25.45 -3.19 -31.36
C ALA A 78 -25.21 -4.67 -31.00
N HIS A 79 -24.35 -4.94 -30.01
CA HIS A 79 -24.04 -6.30 -29.54
C HIS A 79 -24.57 -6.55 -28.13
#